data_AF-W7T1W3-F1
#
_entry.id   AF-W7T1W3-F1
#
_cell.length_a   1.000
_cell.length_b   1.000
_cell.length_c   1.000
_cell.angle_alpha   90.00
_cell.angle_beta   90.00
_cell.angle_gamma   90.00
#
_symmetry.space_group_name_H-M   'P 1'
#
loop_
_entity.id
_entity.type
_entity.pdbx_description
1 polymer ?
#
loop_
_entity_poly.entity_id
_entity_poly.type
_entity_poly.pdbx_seq_one_letter_code
_entity_poly.pdbx_strand_id
1 'polypeptide(L)'
;MRLDRAHDRRADPDWIAARREDARLLPFWRDRYAPDSEPHGEEVFLGLDGERGVFAVELAEEPASTVDVRSLFGELAAQESAMLVYAKALLHWSRNQRFCGACGGETRPRHGGNVRDCLGCGKELFPRLEPAVIVLVEHEGRALFGRHRRSDRFS
;
A
#
# COMPACT_ATOMS: atom_id res chain seq x y z
N MET A 1 -3.32 15.15 -10.10
CA MET A 1 -2.25 14.31 -9.52
C MET A 1 -2.47 12.86 -9.93
N ARG A 2 -1.62 12.27 -10.77
CA ARG A 2 -1.76 10.88 -11.24
C ARG A 2 -0.43 10.19 -10.98
N LEU A 3 -0.44 9.19 -10.11
CA LEU A 3 0.74 8.38 -9.83
C LEU A 3 1.13 7.57 -11.08
N ASP A 4 2.29 7.83 -11.64
CA ASP A 4 2.95 6.93 -12.58
C ASP A 4 3.73 5.87 -11.79
N ARG A 5 3.39 4.59 -11.97
CA ARG A 5 4.04 3.51 -11.20
C ARG A 5 5.46 3.21 -11.68
N ALA A 6 5.90 3.74 -12.82
CA ALA A 6 7.24 3.57 -13.39
C ALA A 6 7.69 2.09 -13.47
N HIS A 7 6.80 1.23 -13.97
CA HIS A 7 7.00 -0.23 -13.94
C HIS A 7 8.31 -0.70 -14.60
N ASP A 8 8.67 -0.07 -15.70
CA ASP A 8 9.88 -0.30 -16.50
C ASP A 8 11.18 0.07 -15.77
N ARG A 9 11.12 0.99 -14.80
CA ARG A 9 12.31 1.47 -14.06
C ARG A 9 12.44 0.87 -12.67
N ARG A 10 11.44 0.12 -12.19
CA ARG A 10 11.47 -0.44 -10.83
C ARG A 10 12.64 -1.39 -10.58
N ALA A 11 13.18 -2.02 -11.61
CA ALA A 11 14.33 -2.92 -11.48
C ALA A 11 15.67 -2.21 -11.21
N ASP A 12 15.73 -0.89 -11.39
CA ASP A 12 16.92 -0.07 -11.26
C ASP A 12 16.98 0.58 -9.86
N PRO A 13 17.76 0.03 -8.90
CA PRO A 13 17.79 0.53 -7.53
C PRO A 13 18.43 1.92 -7.42
N ASP A 14 19.42 2.22 -8.27
CA ASP A 14 20.12 3.50 -8.26
C ASP A 14 19.19 4.62 -8.76
N TRP A 15 18.40 4.32 -9.80
CA TRP A 15 17.38 5.23 -10.29
C TRP A 15 16.31 5.53 -9.23
N ILE A 16 15.86 4.52 -8.47
CA ILE A 16 14.92 4.71 -7.36
C ILE A 16 15.55 5.54 -6.25
N ALA A 17 16.79 5.22 -5.85
CA ALA A 17 17.50 5.92 -4.78
C ALA A 17 17.66 7.42 -5.11
N ALA A 18 17.96 7.77 -6.36
CA ALA A 18 18.05 9.15 -6.83
C ALA A 18 16.73 9.95 -6.70
N ARG A 19 15.58 9.28 -6.54
CA ARG A 19 14.26 9.94 -6.35
C ARG A 19 13.89 10.14 -4.89
N ARG A 20 14.75 9.73 -3.96
CA ARG A 20 14.46 9.73 -2.53
C ARG A 20 14.69 11.08 -1.84
N GLU A 21 15.58 11.91 -2.38
CA GLU A 21 16.01 13.19 -1.77
C GLU A 21 14.82 14.15 -1.57
N ASP A 22 14.12 14.50 -2.64
CA ASP A 22 12.93 15.36 -2.59
C ASP A 22 11.62 14.57 -2.59
N ALA A 23 11.65 13.31 -2.18
CA ALA A 23 10.48 12.44 -2.26
C ALA A 23 9.31 12.94 -1.41
N ARG A 24 8.09 12.55 -1.80
CA ARG A 24 6.94 12.53 -0.93
C ARG A 24 6.93 11.21 -0.17
N LEU A 25 6.94 11.28 1.16
CA LEU A 25 6.93 10.11 2.04
C LEU A 25 5.56 9.99 2.70
N LEU A 26 4.99 8.79 2.65
CA LEU A 26 3.69 8.46 3.23
C LEU A 26 3.93 7.50 4.40
N PRO A 27 4.02 8.00 5.64
CA PRO A 27 4.24 7.17 6.83
C PRO A 27 2.98 6.36 7.20
N PHE A 28 3.18 5.09 7.54
CA PHE A 28 2.14 4.19 8.02
C PHE A 28 2.65 3.41 9.23
N TRP A 29 1.72 3.12 10.14
CA TRP A 29 1.94 2.15 11.22
C TRP A 29 0.81 1.13 11.18
N ARG A 30 1.14 -0.15 10.94
CA ARG A 30 0.19 -1.27 10.95
C ARG A 30 -1.11 -0.98 10.19
N ASP A 31 -0.98 -0.66 8.90
CA ASP A 31 -2.10 -0.41 7.98
C ASP A 31 -2.89 0.90 8.22
N ARG A 32 -2.42 1.76 9.14
CA ARG A 32 -2.98 3.09 9.43
C ARG A 32 -2.02 4.18 8.97
N TYR A 33 -2.57 5.25 8.40
CA TYR A 33 -1.77 6.37 7.90
C TYR A 33 -1.41 7.30 9.07
N ALA A 34 -0.18 7.80 9.11
CA ALA A 34 0.36 8.57 10.23
C ALA A 34 0.95 9.91 9.76
N PRO A 35 0.14 10.82 9.19
CA PRO A 35 0.62 11.99 8.44
C PRO A 35 1.57 12.91 9.22
N ASP A 36 1.42 12.97 10.54
CA ASP A 36 2.19 13.85 11.42
C ASP A 36 3.47 13.21 11.97
N SER A 37 3.79 11.99 11.52
CA SER A 37 4.94 11.21 12.01
C SER A 37 6.15 11.37 11.12
N GLU A 38 7.33 11.41 11.73
CA GLU A 38 8.59 11.37 10.99
C GLU A 38 8.73 10.01 10.28
N PRO A 39 8.85 9.98 8.95
CA PRO A 39 8.89 8.74 8.19
C PRO A 39 10.25 8.05 8.35
N HIS A 40 10.31 7.03 9.21
CA HIS A 40 11.50 6.20 9.42
C HIS A 40 11.14 4.70 9.51
N GLY A 41 11.71 3.88 8.61
CA GLY A 41 11.54 2.44 8.62
C GLY A 41 11.66 1.79 7.24
N GLU A 42 10.93 0.70 7.01
CA GLU A 42 10.97 -0.04 5.72
C GLU A 42 10.18 0.73 4.65
N GLU A 43 10.85 1.03 3.53
CA GLU A 43 10.27 1.84 2.46
C GLU A 43 9.85 1.00 1.24
N VAL A 44 8.74 1.41 0.62
CA VAL A 44 8.27 0.87 -0.66
C VAL A 44 8.05 2.03 -1.64
N PHE A 45 8.70 1.97 -2.79
CA PHE A 45 8.52 2.92 -3.88
C PHE A 45 7.16 2.69 -4.56
N LEU A 46 6.32 3.72 -4.55
CA LEU A 46 4.99 3.69 -5.15
C LEU A 46 5.01 4.12 -6.61
N GLY A 47 5.89 5.07 -6.95
CA GLY A 47 5.96 5.66 -8.28
C GLY A 47 6.35 7.13 -8.24
N LEU A 48 5.98 7.84 -9.30
CA LEU A 48 6.21 9.26 -9.49
C LEU A 48 4.90 10.03 -9.48
N ASP A 49 4.90 11.18 -8.82
CA ASP A 49 3.90 12.22 -9.01
C ASP A 49 4.54 13.40 -9.73
N GLY A 50 4.30 13.50 -11.04
CA GLY A 50 5.14 14.31 -11.91
C GLY A 50 6.57 13.75 -11.94
N GLU A 51 7.54 14.54 -11.50
CA GLU A 51 8.95 14.12 -11.38
C GLU A 51 9.30 13.65 -9.96
N ARG A 52 8.42 13.90 -8.98
CA ARG A 52 8.69 13.65 -7.57
C ARG A 52 8.48 12.18 -7.23
N GLY A 53 9.48 11.54 -6.62
CA GLY A 53 9.35 10.19 -6.09
C GLY A 53 8.33 10.12 -4.96
N VAL A 54 7.54 9.05 -4.92
CA VAL A 54 6.57 8.79 -3.84
C VAL A 54 6.89 7.45 -3.19
N PHE A 55 7.07 7.44 -1.87
CA PHE A 55 7.39 6.26 -1.08
C PHE A 55 6.38 6.09 0.06
N ALA A 56 5.97 4.85 0.31
CA ALA A 56 5.31 4.48 1.55
C ALA A 56 6.34 3.99 2.55
N VAL A 57 6.20 4.36 3.82
CA VAL A 57 7.15 4.01 4.88
C VAL A 57 6.40 3.30 6.00
N GLU A 58 6.73 2.05 6.30
CA GLU A 58 6.25 1.38 7.52
C GLU A 58 7.16 1.83 8.67
N LEU A 59 6.57 2.55 9.62
CA LEU A 59 7.26 3.09 10.79
C LEU A 59 7.83 1.96 11.66
N ALA A 60 9.02 2.19 12.22
CA ALA A 60 9.64 1.24 13.15
C ALA A 60 8.99 1.27 14.55
N GLU A 61 8.42 2.41 14.92
CA GLU A 61 7.84 2.67 16.24
C GLU A 61 6.40 3.17 16.13
N GLU A 62 5.65 3.01 17.22
CA GLU A 62 4.26 3.46 17.28
C GLU A 62 4.19 5.00 17.32
N PRO A 63 3.48 5.63 16.36
CA PRO A 63 3.35 7.08 16.33
C PRO A 63 2.31 7.58 17.35
N ALA A 64 2.38 8.88 17.67
CA ALA A 64 1.42 9.53 18.57
C ALA A 64 -0.03 9.53 18.04
N SER A 65 -0.21 9.55 16.72
CA SER A 65 -1.53 9.57 16.08
C SER A 65 -1.55 8.75 14.79
N THR A 66 -2.71 8.15 14.50
CA THR A 66 -2.94 7.45 13.23
C THR A 66 -4.39 7.57 12.78
N VAL A 67 -4.61 7.60 11.47
CA VAL A 67 -5.94 7.67 10.85
C VAL A 67 -6.20 6.43 9.99
N ASP A 68 -7.47 5.98 9.94
CA ASP A 68 -7.86 4.96 8.98
C ASP A 68 -7.98 5.64 7.61
N VAL A 69 -7.28 5.13 6.60
CA VAL A 69 -7.40 5.62 5.22
C VAL A 69 -8.87 5.73 4.77
N ARG A 70 -9.75 4.82 5.21
CA ARG A 70 -11.18 4.84 4.88
C ARG A 70 -11.97 5.96 5.55
N SER A 71 -11.47 6.59 6.61
CA SER A 71 -12.13 7.78 7.17
C SER A 71 -11.83 9.03 6.36
N LEU A 72 -10.76 9.04 5.58
CA LEU A 72 -10.37 10.18 4.74
C LEU A 72 -11.11 10.21 3.40
N PHE A 73 -11.92 9.20 3.10
CA PHE A 73 -12.69 9.13 1.87
C PHE A 73 -13.80 10.18 1.87
N GLY A 74 -13.88 10.98 0.81
CA GLY A 74 -14.80 12.11 0.70
C GLY A 74 -14.21 13.45 1.16
N GLU A 75 -13.18 13.42 2.01
CA GLU A 75 -12.39 14.60 2.39
C GLU A 75 -11.23 14.86 1.42
N LEU A 76 -10.63 13.78 0.91
CA LEU A 76 -9.52 13.83 -0.04
C LEU A 76 -10.00 13.67 -1.48
N ALA A 77 -9.21 14.22 -2.41
CA ALA A 77 -9.36 13.93 -3.83
C ALA A 77 -9.21 12.42 -4.09
N ALA A 78 -9.99 11.88 -5.02
CA ALA A 78 -10.04 10.43 -5.30
C ALA A 78 -8.66 9.83 -5.61
N GLN A 79 -7.78 10.58 -6.26
CA GLN A 79 -6.43 10.15 -6.61
C GLN A 79 -5.52 10.03 -5.39
N GLU A 80 -5.68 10.93 -4.42
CA GLU A 80 -4.95 10.91 -3.15
C GLU A 80 -5.41 9.72 -2.30
N SER A 81 -6.74 9.51 -2.20
CA SER A 81 -7.29 8.32 -1.54
C SER A 81 -6.78 7.03 -2.19
N ALA A 82 -6.74 6.96 -3.52
CA ALA A 82 -6.23 5.81 -4.26
C ALA A 82 -4.74 5.56 -3.98
N MET A 83 -3.93 6.62 -3.85
CA MET A 83 -2.51 6.53 -3.48
C MET A 83 -2.33 5.96 -2.07
N LEU A 84 -3.07 6.46 -1.09
CA LEU A 84 -3.00 5.95 0.29
C LEU A 84 -3.47 4.50 0.40
N VAL A 85 -4.51 4.10 -0.34
CA VAL A 85 -4.97 2.70 -0.40
C VAL A 85 -3.89 1.80 -1.02
N TYR A 86 -3.24 2.26 -2.09
CA TYR A 86 -2.18 1.52 -2.74
C TYR A 86 -0.94 1.36 -1.83
N ALA A 87 -0.52 2.44 -1.16
CA ALA A 87 0.54 2.44 -0.16
C ALA A 87 0.26 1.42 0.95
N LYS A 88 -0.94 1.50 1.54
CA LYS A 88 -1.42 0.56 2.57
C LYS A 88 -1.34 -0.89 2.10
N ALA A 89 -1.82 -1.19 0.89
CA ALA A 89 -1.82 -2.54 0.34
C ALA A 89 -0.41 -3.12 0.18
N LEU A 90 0.54 -2.32 -0.34
CA LEU A 90 1.92 -2.77 -0.52
C LEU A 90 2.65 -2.96 0.81
N LEU A 91 2.50 -2.04 1.76
CA LEU A 91 3.09 -2.19 3.09
C LEU A 91 2.51 -3.39 3.84
N HIS A 92 1.19 -3.57 3.77
CA HIS A 92 0.52 -4.74 4.34
C HIS A 92 1.09 -6.03 3.76
N TRP A 93 1.25 -6.11 2.44
CA TRP A 93 1.87 -7.26 1.79
C TRP A 93 3.33 -7.45 2.22
N SER A 94 4.14 -6.40 2.20
CA SER A 94 5.57 -6.47 2.54
C SER A 94 5.77 -7.00 3.96
N ARG A 95 5.01 -6.47 4.92
CA ARG A 95 5.03 -6.90 6.32
C ARG A 95 4.64 -8.37 6.50
N ASN A 96 3.67 -8.85 5.71
CA ASN A 96 3.18 -10.24 5.77
C ASN A 96 3.96 -11.23 4.90
N GLN A 97 4.93 -10.78 4.10
CA GLN A 97 5.76 -11.63 3.24
C GLN A 97 7.23 -11.61 3.64
N ARG A 98 7.55 -11.41 4.93
CA ARG A 98 8.93 -11.47 5.44
C ARG A 98 9.57 -12.86 5.28
N PHE A 99 8.77 -13.92 5.27
CA PHE A 99 9.21 -15.30 5.06
C PHE A 99 8.50 -15.96 3.87
N CYS A 100 9.19 -16.88 3.20
CA CYS A 100 8.68 -17.59 2.06
C CYS A 100 7.68 -18.68 2.48
N GLY A 101 6.45 -18.59 1.99
CA GLY A 101 5.42 -19.62 2.26
C GLY A 101 5.73 -21.01 1.68
N ALA A 102 6.74 -21.15 0.81
CA ALA A 102 7.11 -22.44 0.22
C ALA A 102 8.21 -23.18 1.00
N CYS A 103 9.17 -22.47 1.61
CA CYS A 103 10.32 -23.09 2.30
C CYS A 103 10.61 -22.53 3.69
N GLY A 104 9.89 -21.50 4.16
CA GLY A 104 10.11 -20.84 5.44
C GLY A 104 11.31 -19.88 5.50
N GLY A 105 12.14 -19.81 4.45
CA GLY A 105 13.31 -18.93 4.41
C GLY A 105 12.96 -17.44 4.41
N GLU A 106 13.86 -16.61 4.94
CA GLU A 106 13.74 -15.15 4.92
C GLU A 106 13.72 -14.62 3.48
N THR A 107 13.08 -13.46 3.31
CA THR A 107 12.94 -12.79 2.01
C THR A 107 13.43 -11.35 2.07
N ARG A 108 14.00 -10.87 0.97
CA ARG A 108 14.52 -9.51 0.86
C ARG A 108 13.74 -8.73 -0.20
N PRO A 109 13.37 -7.45 0.05
CA PRO A 109 12.69 -6.64 -0.95
C PRO A 109 13.59 -6.35 -2.16
N ARG A 110 12.97 -6.31 -3.33
CA ARG A 110 13.55 -5.91 -4.62
C ARG A 110 12.51 -5.06 -5.37
N HIS A 111 12.95 -4.44 -6.46
CA HIS A 111 12.09 -3.66 -7.36
C HIS A 111 11.30 -2.55 -6.65
N GLY A 112 11.99 -1.79 -5.80
CA GLY A 112 11.37 -0.76 -4.97
C GLY A 112 10.34 -1.31 -3.98
N GLY A 113 10.47 -2.57 -3.54
CA GLY A 113 9.54 -3.21 -2.60
C GLY A 113 8.29 -3.79 -3.26
N ASN A 114 8.29 -4.03 -4.57
CA ASN A 114 7.19 -4.70 -5.28
C ASN A 114 7.46 -6.16 -5.62
N VAL A 115 8.65 -6.64 -5.28
CA VAL A 115 9.05 -8.05 -5.36
C VAL A 115 9.80 -8.36 -4.06
N ARG A 116 9.70 -9.59 -3.57
CA ARG A 116 10.62 -10.11 -2.55
C ARG A 116 11.28 -11.38 -3.04
N ASP A 117 12.60 -11.45 -2.94
CA ASP A 117 13.38 -12.64 -3.29
C ASP A 117 13.56 -13.51 -2.04
N CYS A 118 13.23 -14.79 -2.10
CA CYS A 118 13.52 -15.73 -1.03
C CYS A 118 15.01 -16.10 -1.02
N LEU A 119 15.67 -15.91 0.11
CA LEU A 119 17.10 -16.21 0.28
C LEU A 119 17.39 -17.71 0.42
N GLY A 120 16.38 -18.51 0.74
CA GLY A 120 16.53 -19.97 0.91
C GLY A 120 16.36 -20.77 -0.38
N CYS A 121 15.34 -20.45 -1.19
CA CYS A 121 15.00 -21.23 -2.38
C CYS A 121 14.99 -20.43 -3.69
N GLY A 122 15.32 -19.13 -3.65
CA GLY A 122 15.39 -18.27 -4.83
C GLY A 122 14.03 -17.88 -5.44
N LYS A 123 12.91 -18.27 -4.82
CA LYS A 123 11.57 -17.92 -5.31
C LYS A 123 11.30 -16.42 -5.19
N GLU A 124 10.77 -15.83 -6.26
CA GLU A 124 10.24 -14.47 -6.25
C GLU A 124 8.79 -14.47 -5.74
N LEU A 125 8.47 -13.51 -4.86
CA LEU A 125 7.16 -13.28 -4.29
C LEU A 125 6.64 -11.92 -4.76
N PHE A 126 5.36 -11.88 -5.15
CA PHE A 126 4.71 -10.68 -5.67
C PHE A 126 3.48 -10.31 -4.83
N PRO A 127 3.12 -9.01 -4.76
CA PRO A 127 1.85 -8.55 -4.19
C PRO A 127 0.67 -9.29 -4.79
N ARG A 128 -0.19 -9.85 -3.94
CA ARG A 128 -1.42 -10.51 -4.39
C ARG A 128 -2.55 -9.49 -4.55
N LEU A 129 -3.26 -9.58 -5.65
CA LEU A 129 -4.55 -8.91 -5.82
C LEU A 129 -5.65 -9.86 -5.35
N GLU A 130 -6.51 -9.38 -4.47
CA GLU A 130 -7.69 -10.09 -4.00
C GLU A 130 -8.92 -9.48 -4.70
N PRO A 131 -9.35 -10.04 -5.86
CA PRO A 131 -10.50 -9.50 -6.58
C PRO A 131 -11.78 -9.72 -5.76
N ALA A 132 -12.58 -8.66 -5.64
CA ALA A 132 -13.89 -8.70 -5.02
C ALA A 132 -14.94 -8.16 -5.99
N VAL A 133 -16.15 -8.73 -5.95
CA VAL A 133 -17.28 -8.26 -6.76
C VAL A 133 -18.30 -7.56 -5.86
N ILE A 134 -18.85 -6.45 -6.35
CA ILE A 134 -20.03 -5.80 -5.79
C ILE A 134 -21.13 -5.88 -6.85
N VAL A 135 -22.30 -6.38 -6.46
CA VAL A 135 -23.40 -6.67 -7.39
C VAL A 135 -24.67 -6.01 -6.87
N LEU A 136 -25.38 -5.30 -7.76
CA LEU A 136 -26.74 -4.87 -7.53
C LEU A 136 -27.68 -6.00 -7.97
N VAL A 137 -28.42 -6.58 -7.02
CA VAL A 137 -29.41 -7.62 -7.31
C VAL A 137 -30.79 -6.97 -7.38
N GLU A 138 -31.43 -7.08 -8.54
CA GLU A 138 -32.72 -6.44 -8.82
C GLU A 138 -33.83 -7.46 -9.08
N HIS A 139 -35.05 -7.15 -8.62
CA HIS A 139 -36.25 -7.91 -8.93
C HIS A 139 -37.46 -6.96 -8.96
N GLU A 140 -38.15 -6.90 -10.10
CA GLU A 140 -39.39 -6.11 -10.29
C GLU A 140 -39.29 -4.66 -9.77
N GLY A 141 -38.22 -3.95 -10.16
CA GLY A 141 -38.00 -2.56 -9.76
C GLY A 141 -37.54 -2.37 -8.30
N ARG A 142 -37.17 -3.46 -7.60
CA ARG A 142 -36.63 -3.44 -6.23
C ARG A 142 -35.18 -3.89 -6.24
N ALA A 143 -34.38 -3.40 -5.29
CA ALA A 143 -32.98 -3.77 -5.11
C ALA A 143 -32.74 -4.41 -3.72
N LEU A 144 -31.93 -5.46 -3.68
CA LEU A 144 -31.51 -6.11 -2.43
C LEU A 144 -30.29 -5.40 -1.84
N PHE A 145 -30.40 -4.98 -0.58
CA PHE A 145 -29.29 -4.45 0.21
C PHE A 145 -29.01 -5.34 1.41
N GLY A 146 -27.73 -5.57 1.71
CA GLY A 146 -27.27 -6.30 2.89
C GLY A 146 -26.48 -5.38 3.82
N ARG A 147 -26.63 -5.56 5.14
CA ARG A 147 -25.83 -4.86 6.15
C ARG A 147 -25.05 -5.85 6.99
N HIS A 148 -23.73 -5.69 7.04
CA HIS A 148 -22.89 -6.48 7.92
C HIS A 148 -23.06 -6.03 9.38
N ARG A 149 -22.98 -6.94 10.36
CA ARG A 149 -23.22 -6.63 11.79
C ARG A 149 -22.28 -5.57 12.38
N ARG A 150 -21.13 -5.30 11.76
CA ARG A 150 -20.11 -4.30 12.16
C ARG A 150 -20.22 -2.96 11.40
N SER A 151 -21.35 -2.66 10.77
CA SER A 151 -21.51 -1.44 9.96
C SER A 151 -22.07 -0.31 10.82
N ASP A 152 -21.22 0.36 11.60
CA ASP A 152 -21.64 1.36 12.61
C ASP A 152 -21.81 2.79 12.03
N ARG A 153 -21.59 2.98 10.73
CA ARG A 153 -21.47 4.30 10.09
C ARG A 153 -22.79 4.98 9.65
N PHE A 154 -23.95 4.44 10.06
CA PHE A 154 -25.27 4.98 9.68
C PHE A 154 -26.29 4.99 10.83
N SER A 155 -25.85 5.03 12.10
CA SER A 155 -26.72 5.32 13.24
C SER A 155 -26.66 6.79 13.61
#